data_AF-A0A1C5K3Z9-F1
#
_entry.id   AF-A0A1C5K3Z9-F1
#
_cell.length_a   1.000
_cell.length_b   1.000
_cell.length_c   1.000
_cell.angle_alpha   90.00
_cell.angle_beta   90.00
_cell.angle_gamma   90.00
#
_symmetry.space_group_name_H-M   'P 1'
#
loop_
_entity.id
_entity.type
_entity.pdbx_description
1 polymer ?
#
loop_
_entity_poly.entity_id
_entity_poly.type
_entity_poly.pdbx_seq_one_letter_code
_entity_poly.pdbx_strand_id
1 'polypeptide(L)'
;MSDGRPRGLRLPAVWITVAGMIPGIHIVFDCADPDRLARFWMVALPGYDFPHGPPDGFAAWEQWADANEVPQEQRNAGRTLVDKQGHRPDIFFLRVPEGKAAEPRTGRRMHIDVMPTDGTRDEEVVRLKGSGATRVRGSSQAPTAPVG
;
A
#
# COMPACT_ATOMS: atom_id res chain seq x y z
N MET A 1 21.58 -66.29 -6.57
CA MET A 1 20.53 -65.79 -5.66
C MET A 1 20.77 -64.31 -5.42
N SER A 2 19.87 -63.48 -5.95
CA SER A 2 19.54 -62.08 -5.66
C SER A 2 20.64 -61.06 -5.32
N ASP A 3 21.03 -60.23 -6.30
CA ASP A 3 21.37 -58.81 -6.05
C ASP A 3 20.19 -57.97 -6.55
N GLY A 4 19.37 -57.53 -5.61
CA GLY A 4 18.14 -56.76 -5.84
C GLY A 4 18.34 -55.29 -5.52
N ARG A 5 18.88 -54.51 -6.47
CA ARG A 5 18.79 -53.05 -6.43
C ARG A 5 17.75 -52.55 -7.44
N PRO A 6 16.62 -51.96 -6.98
CA PRO A 6 15.67 -51.34 -7.90
C PRO A 6 16.29 -50.08 -8.53
N ARG A 7 16.21 -49.99 -9.85
CA ARG A 7 16.41 -48.75 -10.62
C ARG A 7 15.22 -47.82 -10.30
N GLY A 8 15.33 -47.06 -9.22
CA GLY A 8 14.36 -46.05 -8.81
C GLY A 8 14.49 -44.78 -9.65
N LEU A 9 13.34 -44.29 -10.12
CA LEU A 9 13.11 -43.09 -10.93
C LEU A 9 14.03 -41.91 -10.58
N ARG A 10 14.70 -41.34 -11.60
CA ARG A 10 15.13 -39.94 -11.56
C ARG A 10 13.89 -39.07 -11.68
N LEU A 11 13.48 -38.43 -10.59
CA LEU A 11 12.54 -37.31 -10.66
C LEU A 11 13.17 -36.19 -11.50
N PRO A 12 12.42 -35.45 -12.34
CA PRO A 12 12.98 -34.30 -13.03
C PRO A 12 13.45 -33.28 -11.99
N ALA A 13 14.65 -32.73 -12.19
CA ALA A 13 15.14 -31.61 -11.42
C ALA A 13 14.24 -30.40 -11.68
N VAL A 14 13.26 -30.18 -10.80
CA VAL A 14 12.50 -28.93 -10.75
C VAL A 14 13.41 -27.91 -10.08
N TRP A 15 13.93 -26.99 -10.88
CA TRP A 15 14.52 -25.76 -10.36
C TRP A 15 13.37 -24.84 -9.95
N ILE A 16 12.99 -24.88 -8.67
CA ILE A 16 12.15 -23.83 -8.10
C ILE A 16 13.05 -22.62 -7.90
N THR A 17 12.94 -21.63 -8.79
CA THR A 17 13.46 -20.30 -8.50
C THR A 17 12.59 -19.70 -7.41
N VAL A 18 13.08 -19.71 -6.17
CA VAL A 18 12.61 -18.76 -5.16
C VAL A 18 13.18 -17.41 -5.59
N ALA A 19 12.37 -16.60 -6.28
CA ALA A 19 12.66 -15.18 -6.41
C ALA A 19 12.90 -14.67 -4.98
N GLY A 20 14.07 -14.04 -4.76
CA GLY A 20 14.59 -13.80 -3.42
C GLY A 20 13.52 -13.27 -2.48
N MET A 21 13.51 -13.80 -1.25
CA MET A 21 12.76 -13.21 -0.14
C MET A 21 13.33 -11.81 0.11
N ILE A 22 12.90 -10.84 -0.69
CA ILE A 22 13.00 -9.43 -0.34
C ILE A 22 12.24 -9.34 0.99
N PRO A 23 12.86 -8.86 2.07
CA PRO A 23 12.13 -8.65 3.31
C PRO A 23 10.96 -7.73 3.02
N GLY A 24 9.74 -8.23 3.21
CA GLY A 24 8.52 -7.44 3.07
C GLY A 24 8.54 -6.33 4.11
N ILE A 25 8.48 -5.09 3.66
CA ILE A 25 8.33 -3.93 4.53
C ILE A 25 6.89 -3.42 4.46
N HIS A 26 6.38 -2.88 5.55
CA HIS A 26 5.10 -2.18 5.60
C HIS A 26 5.38 -0.72 5.91
N ILE A 27 4.72 0.19 5.19
CA ILE A 27 4.86 1.63 5.42
C ILE A 27 3.65 2.09 6.24
N VAL A 28 3.90 2.74 7.38
CA VAL A 28 2.83 3.23 8.26
C VAL A 28 2.79 4.75 8.26
N PHE A 29 1.60 5.32 8.05
CA PHE A 29 1.31 6.75 8.12
C PHE A 29 0.40 7.05 9.30
N ASP A 30 0.85 7.94 10.17
CA ASP A 30 -0.02 8.58 11.15
C ASP A 30 -0.91 9.61 10.43
N CYS A 31 -2.22 9.57 10.69
CA CYS A 31 -3.17 10.49 10.09
C CYS A 31 -4.39 10.74 10.99
N ALA A 32 -5.17 11.78 10.68
CA ALA A 32 -6.42 12.08 11.37
C ALA A 32 -7.61 11.24 10.86
N ASP A 33 -7.60 10.89 9.57
CA ASP A 33 -8.67 10.15 8.90
C ASP A 33 -8.09 9.08 7.95
N PRO A 34 -7.94 7.82 8.42
CA PRO A 34 -7.39 6.72 7.64
C PRO A 34 -8.19 6.41 6.37
N ASP A 35 -9.52 6.38 6.44
CA ASP A 35 -10.40 6.05 5.33
C ASP A 35 -10.30 7.08 4.20
N ARG A 36 -10.32 8.37 4.54
CA ARG A 36 -10.14 9.44 3.55
C ARG A 36 -8.76 9.40 2.91
N LEU A 37 -7.70 9.22 3.71
CA LEU A 37 -6.33 9.20 3.19
C LEU A 37 -6.06 7.95 2.33
N ALA A 38 -6.56 6.78 2.74
CA ALA A 38 -6.47 5.56 1.94
C ALA A 38 -7.17 5.72 0.58
N ARG A 39 -8.38 6.28 0.53
CA ARG A 39 -9.08 6.50 -0.75
C ARG A 39 -8.32 7.43 -1.69
N PHE A 40 -7.67 8.47 -1.16
CA PHE A 40 -6.78 9.30 -1.97
C PHE A 40 -5.63 8.48 -2.56
N TRP A 41 -4.94 7.68 -1.74
CA TRP A 41 -3.79 6.89 -2.18
C TRP A 41 -4.16 5.76 -3.15
N MET A 42 -5.36 5.18 -3.09
CA MET A 42 -5.83 4.23 -4.11
C MET A 42 -5.95 4.89 -5.49
N VAL A 43 -6.41 6.14 -5.55
CA VAL A 43 -6.48 6.90 -6.81
C VAL A 43 -5.09 7.33 -7.27
N ALA A 44 -4.22 7.70 -6.34
CA ALA A 44 -2.85 8.14 -6.64
C ALA A 44 -1.95 6.98 -7.09
N LEU A 45 -2.18 5.76 -6.60
CA LEU A 45 -1.38 4.58 -6.88
C LEU A 45 -2.26 3.46 -7.47
N PRO A 46 -2.52 3.49 -8.79
CA PRO A 46 -3.25 2.41 -9.44
C PRO A 46 -2.66 1.03 -9.12
N GLY A 47 -3.54 0.05 -8.92
CA GLY A 47 -3.19 -1.32 -8.52
C GLY A 47 -3.12 -1.54 -7.01
N TYR A 48 -3.22 -0.49 -6.18
CA TYR A 48 -3.53 -0.65 -4.76
C TYR A 48 -5.04 -0.75 -4.54
N ASP A 49 -5.43 -1.59 -3.58
CA ASP A 49 -6.82 -1.72 -3.13
C ASP A 49 -6.87 -2.17 -1.66
N PHE A 50 -8.05 -2.23 -1.06
CA PHE A 50 -8.24 -2.89 0.22
C PHE A 50 -7.91 -4.39 0.13
N PRO A 51 -7.39 -5.00 1.22
CA PRO A 51 -6.86 -6.36 1.21
C PRO A 51 -7.91 -7.40 0.80
N HIS A 52 -9.01 -7.45 1.53
CA HIS A 52 -10.14 -8.34 1.30
C HIS A 52 -11.46 -7.67 1.72
N GLY A 53 -12.56 -8.21 1.17
CA GLY A 53 -13.91 -7.86 1.61
C GLY A 53 -14.16 -8.31 3.06
N PRO A 54 -15.35 -8.04 3.61
CA PRO A 54 -15.72 -8.51 4.94
C PRO A 54 -15.65 -10.04 5.05
N PRO A 55 -15.57 -10.59 6.27
CA PRO A 55 -15.61 -12.03 6.48
C PRO A 55 -16.86 -12.70 5.88
N ASP A 56 -16.76 -14.00 5.59
CA ASP A 56 -17.86 -14.79 5.05
C ASP A 56 -19.13 -14.64 5.88
N GLY A 57 -20.27 -14.56 5.19
CA GLY A 57 -21.58 -14.33 5.82
C GLY A 57 -21.95 -12.87 6.04
N PHE A 58 -21.05 -11.92 5.72
CA PHE A 58 -21.34 -10.49 5.77
C PHE A 58 -21.23 -9.86 4.38
N ALA A 59 -22.20 -9.00 4.03
CA ALA A 59 -22.17 -8.29 2.75
C ALA A 59 -21.28 -7.03 2.80
N ALA A 60 -21.04 -6.49 4.00
CA ALA A 60 -20.27 -5.27 4.22
C ALA A 60 -19.50 -5.32 5.55
N TRP A 61 -18.40 -4.56 5.63
CA TRP A 61 -17.61 -4.43 6.86
C TRP A 61 -18.42 -3.79 7.99
N GLU A 62 -19.36 -2.91 7.66
CA GLU A 62 -20.27 -2.27 8.60
C GLU A 62 -21.19 -3.28 9.29
N GLN A 63 -21.75 -4.25 8.53
CA GLN A 63 -22.56 -5.32 9.11
C GLN A 63 -21.75 -6.22 10.04
N TRP A 64 -20.53 -6.57 9.63
CA TRP A 64 -19.63 -7.34 10.49
C TRP A 64 -19.32 -6.56 11.78
N ALA A 65 -19.03 -5.26 11.66
CA ALA A 65 -18.74 -4.41 12.80
C ALA A 65 -19.95 -4.26 13.74
N ASP A 66 -21.17 -4.17 13.21
CA ASP A 66 -22.40 -4.15 14.00
C ASP A 66 -22.60 -5.48 14.75
N ALA A 67 -22.44 -6.61 14.06
CA ALA A 67 -22.62 -7.95 14.65
C ALA A 67 -21.58 -8.29 15.73
N ASN A 68 -20.41 -7.62 15.71
CA ASN A 68 -19.35 -7.77 16.70
C ASN A 68 -19.31 -6.61 17.69
N GLU A 69 -20.35 -5.77 17.73
CA GLU A 69 -20.50 -4.64 18.65
C GLU A 69 -19.29 -3.68 18.64
N VAL A 70 -18.63 -3.55 17.49
CA VAL A 70 -17.46 -2.67 17.34
C VAL A 70 -17.91 -1.23 17.48
N PRO A 71 -17.39 -0.48 18.47
CA PRO A 71 -17.77 0.91 18.68
C PRO A 71 -17.51 1.75 17.43
N GLN A 72 -18.44 2.63 17.08
CA GLN A 72 -18.40 3.42 15.84
C GLN A 72 -17.09 4.20 15.71
N GLU A 73 -16.59 4.74 16.83
CA GLU A 73 -15.34 5.48 16.85
C GLU A 73 -14.12 4.63 16.52
N GLN A 74 -14.17 3.30 16.66
CA GLN A 74 -13.07 2.40 16.36
C GLN A 74 -13.07 1.90 14.91
N ARG A 75 -14.19 2.04 14.19
CA ARG A 75 -14.34 1.52 12.82
C ARG A 75 -13.43 2.20 11.79
N ASN A 76 -13.00 3.43 12.07
CA ASN A 76 -12.00 4.18 11.28
C ASN A 76 -10.70 4.41 12.08
N ALA A 77 -10.29 3.44 12.92
CA ALA A 77 -9.02 3.52 13.65
C ALA A 77 -7.80 3.27 12.74
N GLY A 78 -7.99 2.58 11.62
CA GLY A 78 -6.94 2.39 10.63
C GLY A 78 -7.44 1.78 9.32
N ARG A 79 -6.63 1.90 8.27
CA ARG A 79 -6.88 1.32 6.93
C ARG A 79 -5.60 0.81 6.31
N THR A 80 -5.65 -0.34 5.66
CA THR A 80 -4.54 -0.90 4.89
C THR A 80 -4.87 -0.87 3.41
N LEU A 81 -3.91 -0.43 2.60
CA LEU A 81 -3.88 -0.68 1.17
C LEU A 81 -2.81 -1.71 0.86
N VAL A 82 -3.17 -2.66 0.01
CA VAL A 82 -2.26 -3.69 -0.48
C VAL A 82 -2.02 -3.51 -1.97
N ASP A 83 -0.80 -3.76 -2.42
CA ASP A 83 -0.51 -3.85 -3.84
C ASP A 83 -1.06 -5.17 -4.38
N LYS A 84 -2.09 -5.12 -5.25
CA LYS A 84 -2.72 -6.33 -5.77
C LYS A 84 -1.81 -7.15 -6.69
N GLN A 85 -0.69 -6.58 -7.10
CA GLN A 85 0.36 -7.29 -7.84
C GLN A 85 1.46 -7.87 -6.94
N GLY A 86 1.52 -7.47 -5.66
CA GLY A 86 2.51 -7.96 -4.70
C GLY A 86 3.95 -7.49 -4.97
N HIS A 87 4.14 -6.43 -5.75
CA HIS A 87 5.47 -5.91 -6.12
C HIS A 87 5.91 -4.73 -5.26
N ARG A 88 4.95 -4.05 -4.61
CA ARG A 88 5.17 -2.85 -3.80
C ARG A 88 4.75 -3.09 -2.34
N PRO A 89 5.35 -2.36 -1.38
CA PRO A 89 4.99 -2.46 0.05
C PRO A 89 3.51 -2.17 0.33
N ASP A 90 2.94 -2.85 1.32
CA ASP A 90 1.63 -2.47 1.86
C ASP A 90 1.74 -1.13 2.60
N ILE A 91 0.66 -0.35 2.53
CA ILE A 91 0.56 0.97 3.17
C ILE A 91 -0.53 0.91 4.23
N PHE A 92 -0.17 1.21 5.47
CA PHE A 92 -1.09 1.25 6.60
C PHE A 92 -1.27 2.69 7.10
N PHE A 93 -2.51 3.13 7.18
CA PHE A 93 -2.90 4.43 7.72
C PHE A 93 -3.43 4.21 9.13
N LEU A 94 -2.75 4.76 10.13
CA LEU A 94 -3.11 4.66 11.54
C LEU A 94 -3.70 5.98 12.01
N ARG A 95 -4.89 5.93 12.63
CA ARG A 95 -5.46 7.11 13.27
C ARG A 95 -4.69 7.42 14.53
N VAL A 96 -4.17 8.64 14.63
CA VAL A 96 -3.57 9.15 15.86
C VAL A 96 -4.31 10.40 16.34
N PRO A 97 -4.29 10.73 17.64
CA PRO A 97 -4.89 11.95 18.15
C PRO A 97 -4.37 13.18 17.40
N GLU A 98 -5.26 14.11 17.10
CA GLU A 98 -5.02 15.29 16.25
C GLU A 98 -3.77 16.09 16.69
N GLY A 99 -3.50 16.20 18.00
CA GLY A 99 -2.31 16.85 18.53
C GLY A 99 -0.98 16.13 18.28
N LYS A 100 -0.99 14.79 18.07
CA LYS A 100 0.20 14.03 17.67
C LYS A 100 0.41 14.02 16.15
N ALA A 101 -0.67 13.98 15.37
CA ALA A 101 -0.60 14.14 13.91
C ALA A 101 -0.15 15.55 13.50
N ALA A 102 -0.52 16.55 14.30
CA ALA A 102 -0.28 17.97 14.02
C ALA A 102 0.93 18.56 14.76
N GLU A 103 1.64 17.83 15.63
CA GLU A 103 2.83 18.40 16.31
C GLU A 103 3.91 18.72 15.26
N PRO A 104 4.11 19.99 14.89
CA PRO A 104 5.00 20.37 13.81
C PRO A 104 6.40 20.50 14.41
N ARG A 105 7.01 19.38 14.79
CA ARG A 105 8.46 19.32 14.94
C ARG A 105 9.02 18.98 13.57
N THR A 106 9.68 19.96 12.97
CA THR A 106 10.74 19.91 11.95
C THR A 106 11.57 18.60 11.92
N GLY A 107 10.97 17.43 11.64
CA GLY A 107 11.63 16.17 12.01
C GLY A 107 11.24 14.87 11.30
N ARG A 108 10.04 14.68 10.72
CA ARG A 108 9.75 13.45 9.94
C ARG A 108 8.80 13.73 8.78
N ARG A 109 9.31 14.34 7.71
CA ARG A 109 8.60 14.38 6.42
C ARG A 109 8.93 13.12 5.64
N MET A 110 7.93 12.30 5.36
CA MET A 110 8.03 11.25 4.36
C MET A 110 7.42 11.77 3.07
N HIS A 111 8.21 11.76 2.00
CA HIS A 111 7.74 12.04 0.65
C HIS A 111 7.65 10.72 -0.10
N ILE A 112 6.50 10.45 -0.71
CA ILE A 112 6.36 9.43 -1.73
C ILE A 112 6.21 10.20 -3.04
N ASP A 113 7.20 10.08 -3.91
CA ASP A 113 7.15 10.66 -5.24
C ASP A 113 6.43 9.69 -6.17
N VAL A 114 5.30 10.15 -6.73
CA VAL A 114 4.51 9.39 -7.69
C VAL A 114 4.96 9.78 -9.09
N MET A 115 5.41 8.79 -9.85
CA MET A 115 5.81 8.96 -11.23
C MET A 115 4.62 8.63 -12.14
N PRO A 116 4.22 9.53 -13.07
CA PRO A 116 3.14 9.24 -14.01
C PRO A 116 3.49 7.99 -14.84
N THR A 117 2.53 7.07 -14.96
CA THR A 117 2.67 5.90 -15.85
C THR A 117 2.31 6.23 -17.30
N ASP A 118 1.50 7.26 -17.47
CA ASP A 118 1.00 7.82 -18.73
C ASP A 118 0.92 9.35 -18.64
N GLY A 119 0.96 10.01 -19.79
CA GLY A 119 0.89 11.48 -19.87
C GLY A 119 2.09 12.20 -19.25
N THR A 120 1.89 13.49 -18.97
CA THR A 120 2.88 14.41 -18.43
C THR A 120 2.71 14.61 -16.92
N ARG A 121 3.76 15.10 -16.26
CA ARG A 121 3.70 15.51 -14.84
C ARG A 121 2.57 16.51 -14.57
N ASP A 122 2.33 17.46 -15.48
CA ASP A 122 1.37 18.52 -15.24
C ASP A 122 -0.08 18.02 -15.37
N GLU A 123 -0.34 17.08 -16.30
CA GLU A 123 -1.62 16.36 -16.39
C GLU A 123 -1.86 15.53 -15.13
N GLU A 124 -0.84 14.84 -14.63
CA GLU A 124 -0.93 14.06 -13.40
C GLU A 124 -1.24 14.95 -12.18
N VAL A 125 -0.62 16.13 -12.09
CA VAL A 125 -0.93 17.11 -11.06
C VAL A 125 -2.39 17.55 -11.14
N VAL A 126 -2.94 17.78 -12.33
CA VAL A 126 -4.36 18.13 -12.51
C VAL A 126 -5.26 16.98 -12.01
N ARG A 127 -4.95 15.73 -12.39
CA ARG A 127 -5.69 14.53 -11.95
C ARG A 127 -5.71 14.38 -10.43
N LEU A 128 -4.54 14.46 -9.79
CA LEU A 128 -4.42 14.31 -8.34
C LEU A 128 -5.09 15.46 -7.58
N LYS A 129 -5.05 16.69 -8.10
CA LYS A 129 -5.80 17.82 -7.54
C LYS A 129 -7.31 17.57 -7.58
N GLY A 130 -7.83 16.99 -8.65
CA GLY A 130 -9.24 16.57 -8.76
C GLY A 130 -9.65 15.57 -7.68
N SER A 131 -8.70 14.84 -7.10
CA SER A 131 -8.90 13.85 -6.03
C SER A 131 -8.63 14.41 -4.62
N GLY A 132 -8.45 15.73 -4.50
CA GLY A 132 -8.26 16.41 -3.21
C GLY A 132 -6.81 16.73 -2.84
N ALA A 133 -5.82 16.47 -3.72
CA ALA A 133 -4.45 16.89 -3.48
C ALA A 133 -4.34 18.42 -3.45
N THR A 134 -3.53 18.94 -2.53
CA THR A 134 -3.18 20.36 -2.46
C THR A 134 -1.73 20.56 -2.87
N ARG A 135 -1.47 21.52 -3.76
CA ARG A 135 -0.10 21.85 -4.15
C ARG A 135 0.59 22.60 -3.01
N VAL A 136 1.56 21.95 -2.40
CA VAL A 136 2.47 22.59 -1.45
C VAL A 136 3.64 23.22 -2.19
N ARG A 137 4.24 24.28 -1.65
CA ARG A 137 5.40 24.94 -2.26
C ARG A 137 6.55 23.94 -2.31
N GLY A 138 7.01 23.57 -3.51
CA GLY A 138 8.15 22.68 -3.68
C GLY A 138 9.45 23.37 -3.29
N SER A 139 10.38 22.65 -2.67
CA SER A 139 11.80 23.00 -2.81
C SER A 139 12.12 22.96 -4.30
N SER A 140 12.77 24.00 -4.83
CA SER A 140 13.17 24.05 -6.23
C SER A 140 14.16 22.92 -6.52
N GLN A 141 13.69 21.78 -7.01
CA GLN A 141 14.57 20.80 -7.65
C GLN A 141 14.70 21.23 -9.10
N ALA A 142 15.88 21.75 -9.46
CA ALA A 142 16.21 22.06 -10.84
C ALA A 142 16.13 20.77 -11.69
N PRO A 143 15.75 20.85 -12.98
CA PRO A 143 15.74 19.67 -13.83
C PRO A 143 17.16 19.10 -13.91
N THR A 144 17.34 17.85 -13.46
CA THR A 144 18.54 17.09 -13.76
C THR A 144 18.57 16.84 -15.27
N ALA A 145 19.51 17.46 -15.96
CA ALA A 145 19.75 17.23 -17.38
C ALA A 145 20.00 15.73 -17.66
N PRO A 146 19.60 15.22 -18.84
CA PRO A 146 19.87 13.84 -19.21
C PRO A 146 21.39 13.63 -19.30
N VAL A 147 21.87 12.54 -18.68
CA VAL A 147 23.23 12.05 -18.89
C VAL A 147 23.31 11.58 -20.34
N GLY A 148 24.14 12.24 -21.13
CA GLY A 148 24.45 11.86 -22.51
C GLY A 148 25.35 10.64 -22.62
#